data_AF-A0A2T3J7P8-F1
#
_entry.id   AF-A0A2T3J7P8-F1
#
_cell.length_a   1.000
_cell.length_b   1.000
_cell.length_c   1.000
_cell.angle_alpha   90.00
_cell.angle_beta   90.00
_cell.angle_gamma   90.00
#
_symmetry.space_group_name_H-M   'P 1'
#
loop_
_entity.id
_entity.type
_entity.pdbx_description
1 polymer ?
#
loop_
_entity_poly.entity_id
_entity_poly.type
_entity_poly.pdbx_seq_one_letter_code
_entity_poly.pdbx_strand_id
1 'polypeptide(L)' 'MTKLTNEEFKKIYKDKGWTPALLAERWGFTNPSRIHQIARDENRAEHYVDALRGLPHIIIKYK' A
#
# COMPACT_ATOMS: atom_id res chain seq x y z
N MET A 1 4.71 13.45 -14.38
CA MET A 1 4.84 12.62 -13.17
C MET A 1 3.89 11.45 -13.30
N THR A 2 4.41 10.23 -13.43
CA THR A 2 3.63 9.02 -13.72
C THR A 2 2.71 8.69 -12.56
N LYS A 3 1.39 8.89 -12.74
CA LYS A 3 0.38 8.47 -11.77
C LYS A 3 0.45 6.95 -11.61
N LEU A 4 0.58 6.51 -10.37
CA LEU A 4 0.66 5.09 -10.06
C LEU A 4 -0.74 4.49 -10.24
N THR A 5 -0.90 3.52 -11.14
CA THR A 5 -2.19 2.88 -11.36
C THR A 5 -2.61 2.08 -10.12
N ASN A 6 -3.90 1.76 -10.03
CA ASN A 6 -4.42 0.90 -8.97
C ASN A 6 -3.67 -0.45 -8.89
N GLU A 7 -3.40 -1.05 -10.04
CA GLU A 7 -2.70 -2.32 -10.14
C GLU A 7 -1.26 -2.22 -9.67
N GLU A 8 -0.55 -1.18 -10.09
CA GLU A 8 0.82 -0.92 -9.64
C GLU A 8 0.89 -0.68 -8.14
N PHE A 9 -0.09 0.05 -7.58
CA PHE A 9 -0.15 0.31 -6.14
C PHE A 9 -0.29 -1.00 -5.37
N LYS A 10 -1.17 -1.88 -5.87
CA LYS A 10 -1.38 -3.22 -5.30
C LYS A 10 -0.15 -4.09 -5.42
N LYS A 11 0.55 -4.01 -6.54
CA LYS A 11 1.75 -4.79 -6.81
C LYS A 11 2.87 -4.41 -5.86
N ILE A 12 3.14 -3.11 -5.65
CA ILE A 12 4.24 -2.66 -4.79
C ILE A 12 4.11 -3.19 -3.35
N TYR A 13 2.94 -3.03 -2.72
CA TYR A 13 2.81 -3.52 -1.35
C TYR A 13 2.81 -5.05 -1.29
N LYS A 14 2.25 -5.75 -2.29
CA LYS A 14 2.27 -7.21 -2.35
C LYS A 14 3.68 -7.77 -2.53
N ASP A 15 4.48 -7.18 -3.43
CA ASP A 15 5.87 -7.57 -3.67
C ASP A 15 6.73 -7.39 -2.41
N LYS A 16 6.39 -6.39 -1.58
CA LYS A 16 7.01 -6.18 -0.27
C LYS A 16 6.44 -7.09 0.83
N GLY A 17 5.50 -7.99 0.53
CA GLY A 17 4.89 -8.91 1.49
C GLY A 17 3.81 -8.29 2.38
N TRP A 18 3.34 -7.07 2.05
CA TRP A 18 2.28 -6.41 2.81
C TRP A 18 0.89 -6.83 2.33
N THR A 19 -0.05 -6.85 3.27
CA THR A 19 -1.47 -7.03 3.00
C THR A 19 -2.21 -5.72 3.27
N PRO A 20 -3.41 -5.50 2.68
CA PRO A 20 -4.23 -4.32 2.97
C PRO A 20 -4.55 -4.15 4.46
N ALA A 21 -4.65 -5.26 5.20
CA ALA A 21 -4.87 -5.23 6.65
C ALA A 21 -3.64 -4.69 7.39
N LEU A 22 -2.44 -5.19 7.08
CA LEU A 22 -1.19 -4.70 7.66
C LEU A 22 -0.89 -3.25 7.28
N LEU A 23 -1.19 -2.87 6.03
CA LEU A 23 -1.07 -1.47 5.60
C LEU A 23 -2.03 -0.57 6.37
N ALA A 24 -3.29 -1.01 6.55
CA ALA A 24 -4.29 -0.26 7.29
C ALA A 24 -3.84 -0.04 8.73
N GLU A 25 -3.39 -1.10 9.42
CA GLU A 25 -2.86 -1.00 10.78
C GLU A 25 -1.66 -0.03 10.85
N ARG A 26 -0.68 -0.16 9.95
CA ARG A 26 0.50 0.71 9.91
C ARG A 26 0.16 2.18 9.64
N TRP A 27 -0.85 2.43 8.82
CA TRP A 27 -1.27 3.79 8.45
C TRP A 27 -2.36 4.35 9.38
N GLY A 28 -2.75 3.61 10.43
CA GLY A 28 -3.75 4.05 11.40
C GLY A 28 -5.20 3.97 10.91
N PHE A 29 -5.47 3.19 9.86
CA PHE A 29 -6.82 2.93 9.38
C PHE A 29 -7.44 1.73 10.07
N THR A 30 -8.66 1.91 10.59
CA THR A 30 -9.43 0.82 11.22
C THR A 30 -9.93 -0.22 10.22
N ASN A 31 -10.12 0.16 8.95
CA ASN A 31 -10.70 -0.72 7.92
C ASN A 31 -9.73 -0.92 6.73
N PRO A 32 -9.36 -2.16 6.39
CA PRO A 32 -8.55 -2.50 5.21
C PRO A 32 -9.13 -1.99 3.88
N SER A 33 -10.44 -1.79 3.81
CA SER A 33 -11.14 -1.24 2.65
C SER A 33 -10.66 0.17 2.29
N ARG A 34 -10.14 0.94 3.26
CA ARG A 34 -9.58 2.27 3.02
C ARG A 34 -8.36 2.21 2.11
N ILE A 35 -7.54 1.17 2.22
CA ILE A 35 -6.39 0.95 1.33
C ILE A 35 -6.86 0.69 -0.11
N HIS A 36 -7.95 -0.07 -0.28
CA HIS A 36 -8.54 -0.29 -1.61
C HIS A 36 -9.14 0.98 -2.21
N GLN A 37 -9.72 1.86 -1.39
CA GLN A 37 -10.20 3.17 -1.82
C GLN A 37 -9.03 4.06 -2.28
N ILE A 38 -7.96 4.17 -1.47
CA ILE A 38 -6.74 4.92 -1.82
C ILE A 38 -6.10 4.35 -3.11
N ALA A 39 -6.08 3.03 -3.25
CA ALA A 39 -5.55 2.37 -4.45
C ALA A 39 -6.40 2.66 -5.70
N ARG A 40 -7.72 2.85 -5.55
CA ARG A 40 -8.64 3.19 -6.65
C ARG A 40 -8.64 4.68 -6.98
N ASP A 41 -8.32 5.53 -6.03
CA ASP A 41 -8.34 6.99 -6.19
C ASP A 41 -7.21 7.45 -7.13
N GLU A 42 -7.57 8.02 -8.28
CA GLU A 42 -6.63 8.57 -9.26
C GLU A 42 -6.06 9.94 -8.86
N ASN A 43 -6.66 10.56 -7.85
CA ASN A 43 -6.22 11.80 -7.22
C ASN A 43 -5.75 11.56 -5.78
N ARG A 44 -5.34 10.33 -5.46
CA ARG A 44 -4.75 10.00 -4.16
C ARG A 44 -3.63 10.98 -3.83
N ALA A 45 -3.60 11.41 -2.59
CA ALA A 45 -2.57 12.32 -2.14
C ALA A 45 -1.17 11.68 -2.23
N GLU A 46 -0.16 12.48 -2.60
CA GLU A 46 1.20 12.00 -2.84
C GLU A 46 1.86 11.36 -1.61
N HIS A 47 1.45 11.77 -0.40
CA HIS A 47 1.94 11.17 0.85
C HIS A 47 1.65 9.67 0.95
N TYR A 48 0.57 9.17 0.33
CA TYR A 48 0.31 7.72 0.28
C TYR A 48 1.28 6.98 -0.63
N VAL A 49 1.72 7.61 -1.73
CA VAL A 49 2.71 7.04 -2.64
C VAL A 49 4.08 7.01 -1.98
N ASP A 50 4.43 8.06 -1.25
CA ASP A 50 5.66 8.12 -0.47
C ASP A 50 5.67 7.07 0.66
N ALA A 51 4.59 6.98 1.43
CA ALA A 51 4.40 5.97 2.47
C ALA A 51 4.49 4.54 1.91
N LEU A 52 3.94 4.29 0.72
CA LEU A 52 4.01 2.99 0.03
C LEU A 52 5.46 2.64 -0.39
N ARG A 53 6.22 3.61 -0.90
CA ARG A 53 7.62 3.42 -1.29
C ARG A 53 8.52 3.16 -0.08
N GLY A 54 8.23 3.84 1.04
CA GLY A 54 8.92 3.68 2.32
C GLY A 54 8.61 2.38 3.08
N LEU A 55 7.73 1.52 2.55
CA LEU A 55 7.45 0.24 3.18
C LEU A 55 8.69 -0.67 3.17
N PRO A 56 9.09 -1.24 4.33
CA PRO A 56 10.14 -2.25 4.36
C PRO A 56 9.66 -3.55 3.72
N HIS A 57 10.57 -4.39 3.24
CA HIS A 57 10.20 -5.73 2.80
C HIS A 57 9.89 -6.59 4.02
N ILE A 58 8.67 -7.09 4.13
CA ILE A 58 8.32 -8.13 5.11
C ILE A 58 8.98 -9.40 4.59
N ILE A 59 10.19 -9.66 5.08
CA ILE A 59 10.90 -10.90 4.83
C ILE A 59 10.07 -11.99 5.51
N ILE A 60 9.25 -12.71 4.74
CA ILE A 60 8.58 -13.90 5.24
C ILE A 60 9.70 -14.91 5.47
N LYS A 61 10.23 -14.98 6.70
CA LYS A 61 11.16 -16.03 7.09
C LYS A 61 10.38 -17.34 7.01
N TYR A 62 10.51 -18.06 5.90
CA TYR A 62 10.18 -19.47 5.87
C TYR A 62 11.04 -20.14 6.95
N LYS A 63 10.38 -20.74 7.94
CA LYS A 63 10.99 -21.61 8.95
C LYS A 63 11.15 -23.01 8.37
#